data_AF-A0AAE3MFW4-F1
#
_entry.id   AF-A0AAE3MFW4-F1
#
_cell.length_a   1.000
_cell.length_b   1.000
_cell.length_c   1.000
_cell.angle_alpha   90.00
_cell.angle_beta   90.00
_cell.angle_gamma   90.00
#
_symmetry.space_group_name_H-M   'P 1'
#
loop_
_entity.id
_entity.type
_entity.pdbx_description
1 polymer ?
#
loop_
_entity_poly.entity_id
_entity_poly.type
_entity_poly.pdbx_seq_one_letter_code
_entity_poly.pdbx_strand_id
1 'polypeptide(L)'
;MRINNILNLLLIGCRIFIGLVFMFSGFVKGIDPLGTTYKLIDYFNAFNLGFLEPLSLAFSILLNMSEFLLGVGLVFGVFQRFFIWMVSVYMLVFTPLTFILAIYNPVTDCGCFGDAIVMTNWQTFFKNLVIVAILFPVFLNRNKLISSLGLKKQWVITGVAITGFLFISAQTYHHLPYIDFRPYKTGTFIPDAMTIPEGMPTDSFTYSVMYKKGDQLREFALEDIASIDSTWQWVETKSKLVRRGYHPPIHDFYFTNNEGENITDSILHNSSYVFLAISHKLNIANMKGLEKLKTNFDFSRQHNYNFYLATASISEEIDFCTS
;
A
#
# COMPACT_ATOMS: atom_id res chain seq x y z
N MET A 1 -42.57 -20.15 -1.89
CA MET A 1 -41.38 -21.03 -1.80
C MET A 1 -40.24 -20.63 -2.74
N ARG A 2 -40.45 -20.45 -4.05
CA ARG A 2 -39.39 -20.08 -5.01
C ARG A 2 -38.66 -18.74 -4.73
N ILE A 3 -39.40 -17.69 -4.33
CA ILE A 3 -38.83 -16.35 -4.07
C ILE A 3 -37.85 -16.36 -2.89
N ASN A 4 -38.15 -17.11 -1.82
CA ASN A 4 -37.25 -17.24 -0.66
C ASN A 4 -35.94 -17.97 -1.03
N ASN A 5 -35.98 -18.92 -1.96
CA ASN A 5 -34.78 -19.62 -2.42
C ASN A 5 -33.90 -18.73 -3.29
N ILE A 6 -34.48 -17.90 -4.15
CA ILE A 6 -33.73 -16.94 -4.97
C ILE A 6 -33.07 -15.87 -4.10
N LEU A 7 -33.80 -15.32 -3.13
CA LEU A 7 -33.25 -14.34 -2.19
C LEU A 7 -32.12 -14.93 -1.34
N ASN A 8 -32.27 -16.15 -0.84
CA ASN A 8 -31.22 -16.84 -0.10
C ASN A 8 -29.98 -17.11 -0.97
N LEU A 9 -30.17 -17.52 -2.22
CA LEU A 9 -29.08 -17.74 -3.16
C LEU A 9 -28.32 -16.43 -3.44
N LEU A 10 -29.05 -15.33 -3.63
CA LEU A 10 -28.46 -14.00 -3.82
C LEU A 10 -27.66 -13.58 -2.59
N LEU A 11 -28.20 -13.74 -1.38
CA LEU A 11 -27.49 -13.41 -0.13
C LEU A 11 -26.22 -14.25 0.06
N ILE A 12 -26.25 -15.53 -0.31
CA ILE A 12 -25.06 -16.38 -0.30
C ILE A 12 -24.04 -15.88 -1.35
N GLY A 13 -24.50 -15.52 -2.55
CA GLY A 13 -23.65 -14.92 -3.58
C GLY A 13 -22.97 -13.63 -3.11
N CYS A 14 -23.73 -12.70 -2.53
CA CYS A 14 -23.20 -11.46 -1.94
C CYS A 14 -22.19 -11.73 -0.82
N ARG A 15 -22.49 -12.68 0.07
CA ARG A 15 -21.59 -13.09 1.15
C ARG A 15 -20.28 -13.65 0.61
N ILE A 16 -20.35 -14.54 -0.37
CA ILE A 16 -19.16 -15.14 -1.01
C ILE A 16 -18.36 -14.05 -1.74
N PHE A 17 -19.02 -13.14 -2.46
CA PHE A 17 -18.35 -12.03 -3.14
C PHE A 17 -17.54 -11.16 -2.16
N ILE A 18 -18.16 -10.70 -1.06
CA ILE A 18 -17.47 -9.94 -0.02
C ILE A 18 -16.31 -10.77 0.57
N GLY A 19 -16.56 -12.06 0.83
CA GLY A 19 -15.54 -12.97 1.33
C GLY A 19 -14.34 -13.10 0.39
N LEU A 20 -14.55 -13.19 -0.91
CA LEU A 20 -13.49 -13.25 -1.91
C LEU A 20 -12.66 -11.96 -1.94
N VAL A 21 -13.31 -10.78 -1.85
CA VAL A 21 -12.58 -9.50 -1.80
C VAL A 21 -11.67 -9.42 -0.58
N PHE A 22 -12.19 -9.75 0.61
CA PHE A 22 -11.41 -9.75 1.85
C PHE A 22 -10.30 -10.81 1.84
N MET A 23 -10.61 -12.01 1.35
CA MET A 23 -9.63 -13.10 1.26
C MET A 23 -8.49 -12.75 0.30
N PHE A 24 -8.80 -12.18 -0.87
CA PHE A 24 -7.80 -11.71 -1.82
C PHE A 24 -6.95 -10.58 -1.23
N SER A 25 -7.60 -9.58 -0.64
CA SER A 25 -6.93 -8.44 0.01
C SER A 25 -5.97 -8.88 1.10
N GLY A 26 -6.44 -9.69 2.05
CA GLY A 26 -5.61 -10.22 3.13
C GLY A 26 -4.47 -11.09 2.62
N PHE A 27 -4.71 -11.91 1.60
CA PHE A 27 -3.68 -12.76 0.99
C PHE A 27 -2.56 -11.93 0.34
N VAL A 28 -2.90 -10.94 -0.50
CA VAL A 28 -1.88 -10.11 -1.17
C VAL A 28 -1.06 -9.31 -0.17
N LYS A 29 -1.67 -8.80 0.90
CA LYS A 29 -0.91 -8.16 1.98
C LYS A 29 -0.10 -9.15 2.81
N GLY A 30 -0.56 -10.40 2.90
CA GLY A 30 0.12 -11.47 3.64
C GLY A 30 1.39 -11.99 2.96
N ILE A 31 1.45 -11.91 1.62
CA ILE A 31 2.66 -12.25 0.84
C ILE A 31 3.71 -11.13 0.86
N ASP A 32 3.35 -9.89 1.23
CA ASP A 32 4.30 -8.81 1.53
C ASP A 32 3.91 -8.06 2.83
N PRO A 33 4.21 -8.64 4.00
CA PRO A 33 3.87 -8.02 5.27
C PRO A 33 4.68 -6.73 5.54
N LEU A 34 5.84 -6.55 4.90
CA LEU A 34 6.65 -5.34 5.04
C LEU A 34 6.01 -4.17 4.30
N GLY A 35 5.42 -4.39 3.12
CA GLY A 35 4.64 -3.36 2.42
C GLY A 35 3.55 -2.74 3.30
N THR A 36 2.72 -3.56 3.95
CA THR A 36 1.72 -3.06 4.91
C THR A 36 2.35 -2.43 6.16
N THR A 37 3.53 -2.90 6.59
CA THR A 37 4.26 -2.30 7.73
C THR A 37 4.60 -0.85 7.43
N TYR A 38 5.17 -0.55 6.27
CA TYR A 38 5.50 0.83 5.88
C TYR A 38 4.25 1.70 5.77
N LYS A 39 3.14 1.17 5.21
CA LYS A 39 1.86 1.90 5.19
C LYS A 39 1.37 2.24 6.60
N LEU A 40 1.47 1.31 7.55
CA LEU A 40 1.10 1.57 8.95
C LEU A 40 1.98 2.65 9.59
N ILE A 41 3.27 2.69 9.26
CA ILE A 41 4.18 3.75 9.71
C ILE A 41 3.73 5.11 9.14
N ASP A 42 3.40 5.18 7.85
CA ASP A 42 2.86 6.39 7.23
C ASP A 42 1.57 6.86 7.93
N TYR A 43 0.66 5.93 8.26
CA TYR A 43 -0.54 6.25 9.03
C TYR A 43 -0.21 6.77 10.43
N PHE A 44 0.69 6.09 11.15
CA PHE A 44 1.06 6.52 12.49
C PHE A 44 1.70 7.91 12.47
N ASN A 45 2.55 8.20 11.50
CA ASN A 45 3.15 9.54 11.36
C ASN A 45 2.08 10.59 10.99
N ALA A 46 1.21 10.29 10.03
CA ALA A 46 0.11 11.17 9.63
C ALA A 46 -0.85 11.51 10.78
N PHE A 47 -1.10 10.55 11.69
CA PHE A 47 -2.01 10.72 12.82
C PHE A 47 -1.29 11.08 14.13
N ASN A 48 0.01 11.41 14.10
CA ASN A 48 0.83 11.73 15.28
C ASN A 48 0.89 10.61 16.34
N LEU A 49 0.87 9.35 15.90
CA LEU A 49 0.97 8.12 16.68
C LEU A 49 2.32 7.39 16.49
N GLY A 50 3.40 8.13 16.19
CA GLY A 50 4.73 7.55 15.88
C GLY A 50 5.30 6.62 16.96
N PHE A 51 4.83 6.71 18.22
CA PHE A 51 5.22 5.79 19.29
C PHE A 51 4.81 4.31 19.01
N LEU A 52 3.88 4.07 18.08
CA LEU A 52 3.46 2.73 17.66
C LEU A 52 4.33 2.14 16.54
N GLU A 53 5.28 2.91 15.98
CA GLU A 53 6.17 2.47 14.91
C GLU A 53 6.84 1.10 15.20
N PRO A 54 7.38 0.82 16.40
CA PRO A 54 8.00 -0.48 16.71
C PRO A 54 7.04 -1.68 16.64
N LEU A 55 5.74 -1.44 16.78
CA LEU A 55 4.69 -2.47 16.72
C LEU A 55 4.10 -2.64 15.32
N SER A 56 4.51 -1.83 14.34
CA SER A 56 3.91 -1.81 12.99
C SER A 56 3.97 -3.16 12.29
N LEU A 57 5.05 -3.92 12.44
CA LEU A 57 5.16 -5.26 11.84
C LEU A 57 4.14 -6.24 12.46
N ALA A 58 3.99 -6.20 13.79
CA ALA A 58 3.03 -7.04 14.48
C ALA A 58 1.59 -6.68 14.08
N PHE A 59 1.28 -5.38 14.03
CA PHE A 59 -0.03 -4.91 13.56
C PHE A 59 -0.29 -5.20 12.09
N SER A 60 0.72 -5.14 11.23
CA SER A 60 0.63 -5.52 9.82
C SER A 60 0.19 -6.97 9.69
N ILE A 61 0.91 -7.90 10.33
CA ILE A 61 0.59 -9.33 10.28
C ILE A 61 -0.80 -9.60 10.86
N LEU A 62 -1.14 -9.01 12.01
CA LEU A 62 -2.44 -9.21 12.65
C LEU A 62 -3.59 -8.66 11.82
N LEU A 63 -3.44 -7.46 11.24
CA LEU A 63 -4.46 -6.83 10.40
C LEU A 63 -4.69 -7.66 9.13
N ASN A 64 -3.62 -8.02 8.43
CA ASN A 64 -3.69 -8.81 7.20
C ASN A 64 -4.28 -10.20 7.46
N MET A 65 -3.88 -10.85 8.57
CA MET A 65 -4.43 -12.13 8.99
C MET A 65 -5.92 -12.01 9.31
N SER A 66 -6.32 -10.97 10.05
CA SER A 66 -7.73 -10.75 10.40
C SER A 66 -8.59 -10.58 9.14
N GLU A 67 -8.11 -9.81 8.16
CA GLU A 67 -8.79 -9.59 6.88
C GLU A 67 -8.91 -10.88 6.07
N PHE A 68 -7.83 -11.66 5.99
CA PHE A 68 -7.82 -12.96 5.34
C PHE A 68 -8.82 -13.93 6.00
N LEU A 69 -8.82 -14.02 7.33
CA LEU A 69 -9.73 -14.89 8.09
C LEU A 69 -11.19 -14.46 7.93
N LEU A 70 -11.46 -13.16 7.89
CA LEU A 70 -12.79 -12.63 7.58
C LEU A 70 -13.26 -13.11 6.21
N GLY A 71 -12.38 -13.06 5.21
CA GLY A 71 -12.62 -13.58 3.87
C GLY A 71 -12.93 -15.07 3.85
N VAL A 72 -12.04 -15.89 4.44
CA VAL A 72 -12.22 -17.35 4.57
C VAL A 72 -13.53 -17.68 5.29
N GLY A 73 -13.83 -17.00 6.39
CA GLY A 73 -15.05 -17.18 7.16
C GLY A 73 -16.31 -16.98 6.34
N LEU A 74 -16.36 -15.92 5.51
CA LEU A 74 -17.49 -15.63 4.63
C LEU A 74 -17.57 -16.56 3.41
N VAL A 75 -16.45 -16.95 2.81
CA VAL A 75 -16.44 -17.85 1.64
C VAL A 75 -16.92 -19.24 2.04
N PHE A 76 -16.24 -19.86 3.02
CA PHE A 76 -16.54 -21.22 3.45
C PHE A 76 -17.73 -21.30 4.41
N GLY A 77 -18.24 -20.15 4.86
CA GLY A 77 -19.37 -20.10 5.77
C GLY A 77 -19.03 -20.64 7.15
N VAL A 78 -17.81 -20.40 7.64
CA VAL A 78 -17.35 -20.75 8.99
C VAL A 78 -17.82 -19.67 9.96
N PHE A 79 -18.32 -20.04 11.15
CA PHE A 79 -18.82 -19.12 12.18
C PHE A 79 -19.59 -17.89 11.63
N GLN A 80 -20.51 -18.10 10.69
CA GLN A 80 -21.03 -17.03 9.81
C GLN A 80 -21.54 -15.80 10.57
N ARG A 81 -22.30 -16.00 11.65
CA ARG A 81 -22.83 -14.90 12.45
C ARG A 81 -21.71 -14.04 13.05
N PHE A 82 -20.61 -14.66 13.49
CA PHE A 82 -19.45 -13.98 14.04
C PHE A 82 -18.71 -13.20 12.94
N PHE A 83 -18.35 -13.85 11.84
CA PHE A 83 -17.58 -13.20 10.77
C PHE A 83 -18.37 -12.11 10.04
N ILE A 84 -19.69 -12.26 9.83
CA ILE A 84 -20.54 -11.18 9.28
C ILE A 84 -20.53 -9.97 10.22
N TRP A 85 -20.59 -10.18 11.54
CA TRP A 85 -20.47 -9.09 12.51
C TRP A 85 -19.08 -8.43 12.46
N MET A 86 -18.02 -9.22 12.43
CA MET A 86 -16.65 -8.71 12.39
C MET A 86 -16.38 -7.93 11.10
N VAL A 87 -16.86 -8.38 9.94
CA VAL A 87 -16.75 -7.63 8.68
C VAL A 87 -17.55 -6.33 8.74
N SER A 88 -18.74 -6.33 9.37
CA SER A 88 -19.48 -5.09 9.57
C SER A 88 -18.73 -4.08 10.46
N VAL A 89 -18.12 -4.54 11.55
CA VAL A 89 -17.28 -3.68 12.40
C VAL A 89 -16.04 -3.19 11.64
N TYR A 90 -15.40 -4.07 10.88
CA TYR A 90 -14.25 -3.73 10.03
C TYR A 90 -14.64 -2.60 9.06
N MET A 91 -15.73 -2.77 8.31
CA MET A 91 -16.21 -1.73 7.39
C MET A 91 -16.68 -0.46 8.10
N LEU A 92 -17.24 -0.56 9.30
CA LEU A 92 -17.65 0.60 10.10
C LEU A 92 -16.45 1.46 10.52
N VAL A 93 -15.27 0.86 10.74
CA VAL A 93 -14.03 1.57 11.06
C VAL A 93 -13.33 2.07 9.80
N PHE A 94 -13.16 1.20 8.80
CA PHE A 94 -12.39 1.53 7.59
C PHE A 94 -13.13 2.48 6.65
N THR A 95 -14.46 2.49 6.59
CA THR A 95 -15.19 3.40 5.68
C THR A 95 -15.00 4.87 6.07
N PRO A 96 -15.24 5.29 7.34
CA PRO A 96 -14.92 6.65 7.78
C PRO A 96 -13.44 6.99 7.65
N LEU A 97 -12.54 6.06 7.98
CA LEU A 97 -11.10 6.28 7.79
C LEU A 97 -10.80 6.60 6.33
N THR A 98 -11.26 5.77 5.39
CA THR A 98 -11.04 6.02 3.95
C THR A 98 -11.67 7.31 3.44
N PHE A 99 -12.75 7.78 4.06
CA PHE A 99 -13.33 9.09 3.75
C PHE A 99 -12.39 10.23 4.18
N ILE A 100 -11.83 10.15 5.38
CA ILE A 100 -10.81 11.10 5.87
C ILE A 100 -9.62 11.12 4.90
N LEU A 101 -9.14 9.94 4.48
CA LEU A 101 -8.04 9.85 3.52
C LEU A 101 -8.39 10.48 2.16
N ALA A 102 -9.62 10.30 1.68
CA ALA A 102 -10.08 10.86 0.42
C ALA A 102 -10.11 12.40 0.43
N ILE A 103 -10.45 13.01 1.58
CA ILE A 103 -10.51 14.46 1.75
C ILE A 103 -9.11 15.05 1.97
N TYR A 104 -8.39 14.56 2.97
CA TYR A 104 -7.16 15.20 3.46
C TYR A 104 -5.89 14.69 2.78
N ASN A 105 -5.95 13.55 2.07
CA ASN A 105 -4.81 12.86 1.46
C ASN A 105 -3.53 12.86 2.33
N PRO A 106 -3.61 12.46 3.60
CA PRO A 106 -2.45 12.48 4.49
C PRO A 106 -1.44 11.37 4.17
N VAL A 107 -1.87 10.35 3.41
CA VAL A 107 -1.04 9.26 2.88
C VAL A 107 -1.31 9.07 1.39
N THR A 108 -0.34 8.51 0.67
CA THR A 108 -0.35 8.36 -0.80
C THR A 108 -1.49 7.47 -1.31
N ASP A 109 -1.72 6.35 -0.64
CA ASP A 109 -2.81 5.40 -0.92
C ASP A 109 -3.19 4.60 0.34
N CYS A 110 -4.34 3.93 0.30
CA CYS A 110 -4.86 3.23 1.46
C CYS A 110 -4.11 1.90 1.79
N GLY A 111 -3.37 1.34 0.83
CA GLY A 111 -2.73 0.03 0.94
C GLY A 111 -3.72 -1.15 0.92
N CYS A 112 -4.98 -0.94 0.49
CA CYS A 112 -6.04 -1.95 0.62
C CYS A 112 -5.75 -3.27 -0.08
N PHE A 113 -5.02 -3.33 -1.19
CA PHE A 113 -4.68 -4.59 -1.87
C PHE A 113 -3.17 -4.76 -2.03
N GLY A 114 -2.37 -4.11 -1.17
CA GLY A 114 -0.92 -4.03 -1.33
C GLY A 114 -0.54 -3.53 -2.74
N ASP A 115 0.57 -4.06 -3.26
CA ASP A 115 1.08 -3.69 -4.58
C ASP A 115 0.35 -4.36 -5.76
N ALA A 116 -0.57 -5.32 -5.51
CA ALA A 116 -1.31 -5.94 -6.60
C ALA A 116 -2.30 -4.97 -7.27
N ILE A 117 -2.94 -4.11 -6.47
CA ILE A 117 -3.90 -3.11 -6.97
C ILE A 117 -3.76 -1.83 -6.14
N VAL A 118 -2.97 -0.88 -6.64
CA VAL A 118 -2.87 0.46 -6.07
C VAL A 118 -4.09 1.27 -6.48
N MET A 119 -4.87 1.71 -5.49
CA MET A 119 -6.10 2.49 -5.70
C MET A 119 -5.93 3.87 -5.08
N THR A 120 -6.50 4.89 -5.73
CA THR A 120 -6.56 6.23 -5.11
C THR A 120 -7.44 6.23 -3.86
N ASN A 121 -7.26 7.22 -2.98
CA ASN A 121 -8.05 7.34 -1.75
C ASN A 121 -9.56 7.42 -2.06
N TRP A 122 -9.96 8.15 -3.11
CA TRP A 122 -11.35 8.21 -3.57
C TRP A 122 -11.88 6.89 -4.12
N GLN A 123 -11.10 6.18 -4.94
CA GLN A 123 -11.49 4.86 -5.44
C GLN A 123 -11.68 3.86 -4.29
N THR A 124 -10.81 3.92 -3.29
CA THR A 124 -10.91 3.07 -2.10
C THR A 124 -12.17 3.37 -1.30
N PHE A 125 -12.47 4.64 -1.06
CA PHE A 125 -13.69 5.05 -0.37
C PHE A 125 -14.95 4.56 -1.11
N PHE A 126 -15.02 4.74 -2.43
CA PHE A 126 -16.16 4.28 -3.23
C PHE A 126 -16.31 2.75 -3.20
N LYS A 127 -15.20 2.00 -3.33
CA LYS A 127 -15.19 0.54 -3.16
C LYS A 127 -15.77 0.15 -1.80
N ASN A 128 -15.36 0.82 -0.73
CA ASN A 128 -15.86 0.54 0.62
C ASN A 128 -17.36 0.80 0.74
N LEU A 129 -17.88 1.88 0.12
CA LEU A 129 -19.31 2.16 0.06
C LEU A 129 -20.10 1.06 -0.66
N VAL A 130 -19.59 0.56 -1.78
CA VAL A 130 -20.18 -0.57 -2.51
C VAL A 130 -20.19 -1.83 -1.64
N ILE A 131 -19.08 -2.14 -0.96
CA ILE A 131 -19.01 -3.28 -0.04
C ILE A 131 -20.04 -3.13 1.09
N VAL A 132 -20.16 -1.95 1.69
CA VAL A 132 -21.17 -1.66 2.74
C VAL A 132 -22.59 -1.86 2.21
N ALA A 133 -22.89 -1.39 0.99
CA ALA A 133 -24.19 -1.55 0.36
C ALA A 133 -24.56 -3.03 0.13
N ILE A 134 -23.60 -3.86 -0.29
CA ILE A 134 -23.79 -5.32 -0.46
C ILE A 134 -23.87 -6.03 0.89
N LEU A 135 -23.09 -5.58 1.88
CA LEU A 135 -23.03 -6.16 3.22
C LEU A 135 -24.31 -5.90 4.00
N PHE A 136 -24.98 -4.77 3.80
CA PHE A 136 -26.19 -4.38 4.52
C PHE A 136 -27.30 -5.45 4.50
N PRO A 137 -27.78 -5.95 3.34
CA PRO A 137 -28.77 -7.03 3.31
C PRO A 137 -28.24 -8.36 3.87
N VAL A 138 -26.95 -8.67 3.70
CA VAL A 138 -26.30 -9.86 4.30
C VAL A 138 -26.35 -9.78 5.83
N PHE A 139 -26.08 -8.60 6.39
CA PHE A 139 -26.11 -8.35 7.83
C PHE A 139 -27.52 -8.45 8.42
N LEU A 140 -28.53 -7.86 7.75
CA LEU A 140 -29.93 -7.98 8.18
C LEU A 140 -30.39 -9.44 8.23
N ASN A 141 -29.97 -10.24 7.25
CA ASN A 141 -30.35 -11.64 7.13
C ASN A 141 -29.35 -12.62 7.77
N ARG A 142 -28.37 -12.14 8.55
CA ARG A 142 -27.29 -12.96 9.14
C ARG A 142 -27.75 -14.15 9.97
N ASN A 143 -28.91 -14.05 10.63
CA ASN A 143 -29.46 -15.15 11.43
C ASN A 143 -30.04 -16.29 10.58
N LYS A 144 -30.33 -16.04 9.30
CA LYS A 144 -30.81 -17.04 8.33
C LYS A 144 -29.66 -17.73 7.61
N LEU A 145 -28.48 -17.11 7.59
CA LEU A 145 -27.25 -17.62 6.99
C LEU A 145 -26.53 -18.51 8.01
N ILE A 146 -27.08 -19.71 8.24
CA ILE A 146 -26.49 -20.70 9.13
C ILE A 146 -25.54 -21.57 8.32
N SER A 147 -24.39 -21.91 8.93
CA SER A 147 -23.45 -22.84 8.31
C SER A 147 -24.03 -24.26 8.25
N SER A 148 -23.91 -24.90 7.09
CA SER A 148 -24.16 -26.34 6.96
C SER A 148 -22.98 -27.19 7.46
N LEU A 149 -21.84 -26.57 7.80
CA LEU A 149 -20.66 -27.26 8.28
C LEU A 149 -20.77 -27.60 9.77
N GLY A 150 -20.45 -28.83 10.13
CA GLY A 150 -20.30 -29.22 11.54
C GLY A 150 -19.19 -28.42 12.23
N LEU A 151 -19.34 -28.19 13.54
CA LEU A 151 -18.44 -27.35 14.34
C LEU A 151 -16.97 -27.77 14.24
N LYS A 152 -16.68 -29.07 14.23
CA LYS A 152 -15.31 -29.59 14.06
C LYS A 152 -14.67 -29.15 12.75
N LYS A 153 -15.41 -29.21 11.64
CA LYS A 153 -14.92 -28.79 10.31
C LYS A 153 -14.64 -27.29 10.28
N GLN A 154 -15.49 -26.49 10.93
CA GLN A 154 -15.31 -25.05 11.05
C GLN A 154 -13.98 -24.71 11.74
N TRP A 155 -13.70 -25.33 12.89
CA TRP A 155 -12.42 -25.16 13.59
C TRP A 155 -11.21 -25.60 12.76
N VAL A 156 -11.32 -26.74 12.05
CA VAL A 156 -10.25 -27.22 11.17
C VAL A 156 -9.97 -26.21 10.05
N ILE A 157 -10.98 -25.69 9.37
CA ILE A 157 -10.81 -24.69 8.29
C ILE A 157 -10.13 -23.43 8.85
N THR A 158 -10.60 -22.92 9.99
CA THR A 158 -9.98 -21.75 10.64
C THR A 158 -8.52 -22.02 11.03
N GLY A 159 -8.23 -23.17 11.63
CA GLY A 159 -6.87 -23.54 12.03
C GLY A 159 -5.93 -23.63 10.83
N VAL A 160 -6.35 -24.30 9.76
CA VAL A 160 -5.57 -24.39 8.51
C VAL A 160 -5.35 -23.01 7.90
N ALA A 161 -6.36 -22.14 7.89
CA ALA A 161 -6.23 -20.78 7.37
C ALA A 161 -5.23 -19.94 8.17
N ILE A 162 -5.27 -20.00 9.51
CA ILE A 162 -4.32 -19.31 10.39
C ILE A 162 -2.89 -19.83 10.16
N THR A 163 -2.70 -21.15 10.24
CA THR A 163 -1.37 -21.75 10.09
C THR A 163 -0.80 -21.49 8.69
N GLY A 164 -1.62 -21.61 7.65
CA GLY A 164 -1.22 -21.32 6.27
C GLY A 164 -0.83 -19.86 6.08
N PHE A 165 -1.61 -18.92 6.62
CA PHE A 165 -1.31 -17.50 6.54
C PHE A 165 0.01 -17.17 7.25
N LEU A 166 0.18 -17.61 8.50
CA LEU A 166 1.40 -17.37 9.27
C LEU A 166 2.63 -18.00 8.62
N PHE A 167 2.49 -19.20 8.05
CA PHE A 167 3.56 -19.85 7.31
C PHE A 167 3.97 -19.00 6.10
N ILE A 168 3.01 -18.57 5.28
CA ILE A 168 3.29 -17.72 4.11
C ILE A 168 3.97 -16.43 4.53
N SER A 169 3.42 -15.69 5.50
CA SER A 169 4.01 -14.42 5.96
C SER A 169 5.40 -14.59 6.58
N ALA A 170 5.67 -15.69 7.28
CA ALA A 170 7.00 -15.98 7.79
C ALA A 170 7.99 -16.31 6.66
N GLN A 171 7.55 -17.06 5.65
CA GLN A 171 8.38 -17.35 4.48
C GLN A 171 8.73 -16.09 3.71
N THR A 172 7.75 -15.22 3.44
CA THR A 172 7.97 -13.98 2.67
C THR A 172 8.67 -12.88 3.46
N TYR A 173 8.70 -12.97 4.79
CA TYR A 173 9.55 -12.12 5.61
C TYR A 173 11.05 -12.48 5.47
N HIS A 174 11.36 -13.76 5.28
CA HIS A 174 12.75 -14.24 5.19
C HIS A 174 13.26 -14.43 3.76
N HIS A 175 12.35 -14.57 2.78
CA HIS A 175 12.65 -14.85 1.39
C HIS A 175 11.79 -13.99 0.47
N LEU A 176 12.17 -13.89 -0.80
CA LEU A 176 11.34 -13.22 -1.79
C LEU A 176 9.96 -13.91 -1.90
N PRO A 177 8.89 -13.13 -2.10
CA PRO A 177 7.56 -13.71 -2.25
C PRO A 177 7.48 -14.57 -3.51
N TYR A 178 6.72 -15.68 -3.43
CA TYR A 178 6.48 -16.55 -4.58
C TYR A 178 5.76 -15.84 -5.73
N ILE A 179 4.90 -14.88 -5.37
CA ILE A 179 4.21 -13.99 -6.32
C ILE A 179 4.65 -12.58 -5.96
N ASP A 180 5.45 -11.97 -6.82
CA ASP A 180 5.95 -10.62 -6.60
C ASP A 180 5.12 -9.62 -7.43
N PHE A 181 4.36 -8.78 -6.73
CA PHE A 181 3.57 -7.71 -7.34
C PHE A 181 4.34 -6.39 -7.42
N ARG A 182 5.55 -6.31 -6.87
CA ARG A 182 6.34 -5.08 -6.84
C ARG A 182 6.86 -4.73 -8.24
N PRO A 183 7.09 -3.44 -8.52
CA PRO A 183 7.71 -3.00 -9.77
C PRO A 183 9.09 -3.62 -10.02
N TYR A 184 9.85 -3.91 -8.95
CA TYR A 184 11.22 -4.44 -8.99
C TYR A 184 11.32 -5.99 -9.03
N LYS A 185 10.25 -6.69 -9.42
CA LYS A 185 10.28 -8.15 -9.56
C LYS A 185 11.35 -8.62 -10.55
N THR A 186 11.80 -9.87 -10.39
CA THR A 186 12.79 -10.47 -11.29
C THR A 186 12.31 -10.49 -12.74
N GLY A 187 13.21 -10.11 -13.66
CA GLY A 187 12.91 -10.02 -15.10
C GLY A 187 12.36 -8.66 -15.56
N THR A 188 12.08 -7.71 -14.66
CA THR A 188 11.75 -6.33 -15.06
C THR A 188 12.97 -5.61 -15.60
N PHE A 189 12.86 -5.00 -16.78
CA PHE A 189 13.83 -4.03 -17.26
C PHE A 189 13.48 -2.65 -16.69
N ILE A 190 14.29 -2.18 -15.73
CA ILE A 190 14.01 -0.97 -14.94
C ILE A 190 13.83 0.28 -15.82
N PRO A 191 14.67 0.54 -16.85
CA PRO A 191 14.52 1.75 -17.68
C PRO A 191 13.14 1.84 -18.35
N ASP A 192 12.62 0.76 -18.92
CA ASP A 192 11.28 0.76 -19.52
C ASP A 192 10.20 1.04 -18.49
N ALA A 193 10.34 0.48 -17.28
CA ALA A 193 9.41 0.69 -16.18
C ALA A 193 9.49 2.10 -15.56
N MET A 194 10.48 2.92 -15.94
CA MET A 194 10.59 4.34 -15.60
C MET A 194 9.98 5.28 -16.64
N THR A 195 9.66 4.77 -17.84
CA THR A 195 9.10 5.61 -18.90
C THR A 195 7.59 5.76 -18.79
N ILE A 196 7.09 6.92 -19.18
CA ILE A 196 5.65 7.16 -19.40
C ILE A 196 5.35 6.77 -20.85
N PRO A 197 4.46 5.79 -21.09
CA PRO A 197 4.08 5.41 -22.46
C PRO A 197 3.46 6.58 -23.22
N GLU A 198 3.70 6.64 -24.54
CA GLU A 198 3.13 7.68 -25.39
C GLU A 198 1.59 7.71 -25.31
N GLY A 199 1.03 8.92 -25.21
CA GLY A 199 -0.42 9.14 -25.16
C GLY A 199 -1.06 9.03 -23.76
N MET A 200 -0.28 8.75 -22.72
CA MET A 200 -0.78 8.78 -21.34
C MET A 200 -0.96 10.22 -20.84
N PRO A 201 -2.03 10.51 -20.07
CA PRO A 201 -2.29 11.84 -19.56
C PRO A 201 -1.18 12.26 -18.59
N THR A 202 -0.70 13.50 -18.71
CA THR A 202 0.19 14.13 -17.73
C THR A 202 -0.62 14.75 -16.60
N ASP A 203 0.05 15.09 -15.49
CA ASP A 203 -0.58 15.85 -14.42
C ASP A 203 -1.19 17.16 -14.95
N SER A 204 -2.45 17.41 -14.63
CA SER A 204 -3.09 18.71 -14.90
C SER A 204 -3.26 19.47 -13.60
N PHE A 205 -2.53 20.57 -13.46
CA PHE A 205 -2.66 21.50 -12.36
C PHE A 205 -3.61 22.63 -12.74
N THR A 206 -4.55 22.96 -11.85
CA THR A 206 -5.22 24.25 -11.88
C THR A 206 -4.60 25.10 -10.78
N TYR A 207 -4.24 26.31 -11.15
CA TYR A 207 -3.64 27.26 -10.24
C TYR A 207 -4.73 28.26 -9.83
N SER A 208 -4.86 28.48 -8.54
CA SER A 208 -5.73 29.51 -7.97
C SER A 208 -4.88 30.46 -7.14
N VAL A 209 -5.39 31.67 -6.95
CA VAL A 209 -4.67 32.73 -6.26
C VAL A 209 -5.53 33.28 -5.14
N MET A 210 -4.99 33.26 -3.93
CA MET A 210 -5.61 33.82 -2.75
C MET A 210 -5.29 35.32 -2.68
N TYR A 211 -6.35 36.13 -2.62
CA TYR A 211 -6.25 37.57 -2.42
C TYR A 211 -6.96 37.99 -1.12
N LYS A 212 -6.46 39.05 -0.49
CA LYS A 212 -7.00 39.65 0.73
C LYS A 212 -7.50 41.07 0.46
N LYS A 213 -8.69 41.42 0.94
CA LYS A 213 -9.23 42.79 0.94
C LYS A 213 -9.82 43.08 2.33
N GLY A 214 -9.15 43.93 3.10
CA GLY A 214 -9.45 44.09 4.53
C GLY A 214 -9.23 42.77 5.28
N ASP A 215 -10.22 42.29 6.03
CA ASP A 215 -10.18 40.98 6.71
C ASP A 215 -10.72 39.80 5.88
N GLN A 216 -11.15 40.05 4.64
CA GLN A 216 -11.68 39.00 3.77
C GLN A 216 -10.58 38.37 2.93
N LEU A 217 -10.42 37.04 3.06
CA LEU A 217 -9.62 36.20 2.18
C LEU A 217 -10.52 35.53 1.15
N ARG A 218 -10.14 35.59 -0.13
CA ARG A 218 -10.89 34.95 -1.21
C ARG A 218 -9.94 34.32 -2.24
N GLU A 219 -10.29 33.11 -2.66
CA GLU A 219 -9.59 32.35 -3.69
C GLU A 219 -10.20 32.67 -5.07
N PHE A 220 -9.35 33.01 -6.04
CA PHE A 220 -9.73 33.29 -7.42
C PHE A 220 -9.03 32.32 -8.37
N ALA A 221 -9.71 31.89 -9.45
CA ALA A 221 -9.06 31.12 -10.51
C ALA A 221 -8.10 32.02 -11.30
N LEU A 222 -7.06 31.44 -11.90
CA LEU A 222 -6.05 32.22 -12.65
C LEU A 222 -6.65 32.96 -13.85
N GLU A 223 -7.69 32.39 -14.47
CA GLU A 223 -8.43 33.01 -15.57
C GLU A 223 -9.19 34.28 -15.14
N ASP A 224 -9.61 34.34 -13.86
CA ASP A 224 -10.42 35.43 -13.33
C ASP A 224 -9.59 36.59 -12.79
N ILE A 225 -8.25 36.46 -12.73
CA ILE A 225 -7.35 37.49 -12.15
C ILE A 225 -7.49 38.85 -12.85
N ALA A 226 -7.72 38.85 -14.17
CA ALA A 226 -7.89 40.08 -14.93
C ALA A 226 -9.14 40.89 -14.52
N SER A 227 -10.09 40.27 -13.82
CA SER A 227 -11.32 40.90 -13.32
C SER A 227 -11.21 41.42 -11.89
N ILE A 228 -10.07 41.21 -11.22
CA ILE A 228 -9.84 41.61 -9.83
C ILE A 228 -9.44 43.09 -9.77
N ASP A 229 -10.20 43.86 -8.99
CA ASP A 229 -9.93 45.28 -8.73
C ASP A 229 -8.65 45.50 -7.88
N SER A 230 -7.97 46.62 -8.04
CA SER A 230 -6.66 46.95 -7.42
C SER A 230 -6.69 47.05 -5.88
N THR A 231 -7.87 46.92 -5.28
CA THR A 231 -8.09 46.92 -3.83
C THR A 231 -7.78 45.58 -3.15
N TRP A 232 -7.53 44.53 -3.92
CA TRP A 232 -7.17 43.20 -3.44
C TRP A 232 -5.65 43.00 -3.44
N GLN A 233 -5.11 42.53 -2.32
CA GLN A 233 -3.68 42.23 -2.16
C GLN A 233 -3.43 40.73 -2.32
N TRP A 234 -2.45 40.37 -3.14
CA TRP A 234 -2.03 38.98 -3.32
C TRP A 234 -1.47 38.41 -2.01
N VAL A 235 -1.82 37.16 -1.68
CA VAL A 235 -1.34 36.47 -0.49
C VAL A 235 -0.53 35.23 -0.86
N GLU A 236 -1.11 34.34 -1.66
CA GLU A 236 -0.52 33.04 -1.96
C GLU A 236 -1.11 32.48 -3.26
N THR A 237 -0.28 31.81 -4.07
CA THR A 237 -0.74 31.02 -5.22
C THR A 237 -0.83 29.56 -4.79
N LYS A 238 -2.02 28.97 -4.89
CA LYS A 238 -2.26 27.56 -4.61
C LYS A 238 -2.29 26.78 -5.91
N SER A 239 -1.51 25.72 -5.99
CA SER A 239 -1.63 24.72 -7.05
C SER A 239 -2.54 23.61 -6.54
N LYS A 240 -3.58 23.29 -7.32
CA LYS A 240 -4.47 22.17 -7.05
C LYS A 240 -4.33 21.18 -8.21
N LEU A 241 -3.84 19.99 -7.91
CA LEU A 241 -3.81 18.89 -8.86
C LEU A 241 -5.25 18.45 -9.17
N VAL A 242 -5.73 18.73 -10.38
CA VAL A 242 -7.11 18.43 -10.80
C VAL A 242 -7.22 17.03 -11.38
N ARG A 243 -6.17 16.58 -12.09
CA ARG A 243 -6.08 15.23 -12.63
C ARG A 243 -4.66 14.72 -12.46
N ARG A 244 -4.51 13.61 -11.72
CA ARG A 244 -3.26 12.85 -11.70
C ARG A 244 -3.03 12.24 -13.07
N GLY A 245 -1.86 12.49 -13.62
CA GLY A 245 -1.34 11.84 -14.80
C GLY A 245 -0.92 10.40 -14.49
N TYR A 246 -0.46 9.72 -15.52
CA TYR A 246 0.16 8.41 -15.36
C TYR A 246 1.53 8.55 -14.70
N HIS A 247 1.70 7.89 -13.56
CA HIS A 247 3.00 7.72 -12.93
C HIS A 247 3.58 6.37 -13.33
N PRO A 248 4.85 6.31 -13.78
CA PRO A 248 5.47 5.04 -14.13
C PRO A 248 5.61 4.16 -12.88
N PRO A 249 5.55 2.82 -13.03
CA PRO A 249 5.67 1.88 -11.92
C PRO A 249 6.94 2.10 -11.08
N ILE A 250 8.04 2.51 -11.72
CA ILE A 250 9.28 2.92 -11.08
C ILE A 250 9.48 4.42 -11.36
N HIS A 251 9.41 5.25 -10.34
CA HIS A 251 9.67 6.70 -10.47
C HIS A 251 10.75 7.22 -9.51
N ASP A 252 11.06 6.44 -8.48
CA ASP A 252 11.99 6.85 -7.41
C ASP A 252 13.36 6.13 -7.49
N PHE A 253 13.68 5.53 -8.64
CA PHE A 253 14.98 4.89 -8.84
C PHE A 253 16.03 5.95 -9.16
N TYR A 254 16.60 6.54 -8.12
CA TYR A 254 17.58 7.62 -8.20
C TYR A 254 18.67 7.44 -7.15
N PHE A 255 19.94 7.47 -7.58
CA PHE A 255 21.10 7.33 -6.71
C PHE A 255 22.13 8.42 -6.95
N THR A 256 22.68 8.93 -5.85
CA THR A 256 23.84 9.83 -5.85
C THR A 256 25.03 9.16 -5.19
N ASN A 257 26.24 9.47 -5.64
CA ASN A 257 27.48 9.08 -4.95
C ASN A 257 27.73 9.98 -3.72
N ASN A 258 28.83 9.73 -3.00
CA ASN A 258 29.22 10.49 -1.80
C ASN A 258 29.54 11.97 -2.10
N GLU A 259 29.80 12.31 -3.37
CA GLU A 259 30.08 13.66 -3.85
C GLU A 259 28.80 14.39 -4.31
N GLY A 260 27.64 13.70 -4.25
CA GLY A 260 26.34 14.24 -4.66
C GLY A 260 26.07 14.14 -6.16
N GLU A 261 26.93 13.48 -6.93
CA GLU A 261 26.74 13.29 -8.37
C GLU A 261 25.74 12.16 -8.63
N ASN A 262 24.82 12.38 -9.58
CA ASN A 262 23.86 11.36 -10.00
C ASN A 262 24.57 10.22 -10.77
N ILE A 263 24.43 9.00 -10.27
CA ILE A 263 25.02 7.77 -10.85
C ILE A 263 23.96 6.80 -11.38
N THR A 264 22.70 7.22 -11.47
CA THR A 264 21.58 6.36 -11.86
C THR A 264 21.75 5.78 -13.27
N ASP A 265 22.12 6.61 -14.24
CA ASP A 265 22.27 6.18 -15.63
C ASP A 265 23.43 5.19 -15.82
N SER A 266 24.51 5.34 -15.04
CA SER A 266 25.66 4.43 -15.10
C SER A 266 25.36 3.06 -14.47
N ILE A 267 24.43 3.01 -13.51
CA ILE A 267 23.87 1.77 -12.96
C ILE A 267 22.97 1.10 -13.99
N LEU A 268 22.04 1.85 -14.60
CA LEU A 268 21.01 1.30 -15.49
C LEU A 268 21.56 0.84 -16.85
N HIS A 269 22.54 1.54 -17.40
CA HIS A 269 23.09 1.28 -18.73
C HIS A 269 24.45 0.57 -18.69
N ASN A 270 24.78 -0.06 -17.56
CA ASN A 270 26.00 -0.83 -17.46
C ASN A 270 25.97 -2.03 -18.42
N SER A 271 27.04 -2.22 -19.19
CA SER A 271 27.15 -3.37 -20.11
C SER A 271 27.42 -4.69 -19.38
N SER A 272 27.82 -4.64 -18.11
CA SER A 272 28.11 -5.79 -17.24
C SER A 272 27.12 -5.88 -16.08
N TYR A 273 27.23 -6.95 -15.28
CA TYR A 273 26.40 -7.10 -14.09
C TYR A 273 26.67 -6.01 -13.04
N VAL A 274 25.59 -5.47 -12.48
CA VAL A 274 25.63 -4.55 -11.33
C VAL A 274 24.98 -5.22 -10.14
N PHE A 275 25.70 -5.25 -9.03
CA PHE A 275 25.20 -5.71 -7.74
C PHE A 275 24.85 -4.49 -6.90
N LEU A 276 23.59 -4.38 -6.51
CA LEU A 276 23.10 -3.31 -5.64
C LEU A 276 22.73 -3.91 -4.28
N ALA A 277 23.53 -3.60 -3.26
CA ALA A 277 23.23 -3.91 -1.88
C ALA A 277 22.43 -2.75 -1.26
N ILE A 278 21.25 -3.02 -0.72
CA ILE A 278 20.38 -1.98 -0.16
C ILE A 278 20.35 -2.13 1.36
N SER A 279 20.63 -1.04 2.08
CA SER A 279 20.47 -0.93 3.52
C SER A 279 19.76 0.38 3.84
N HIS A 280 18.63 0.36 4.56
CA HIS A 280 17.90 1.60 4.85
C HIS A 280 18.76 2.59 5.65
N LYS A 281 19.41 2.12 6.73
CA LYS A 281 20.37 2.87 7.54
C LYS A 281 21.46 1.93 8.02
N LEU A 282 22.72 2.38 7.98
CA LEU A 282 23.85 1.55 8.35
C LEU A 282 23.98 1.35 9.87
N ASN A 283 23.60 2.35 10.66
CA ASN A 283 23.69 2.31 12.12
C ASN A 283 22.80 1.26 12.80
N ILE A 284 21.69 0.86 12.17
CA ILE A 284 20.77 -0.19 12.64
C ILE A 284 20.85 -1.46 11.80
N ALA A 285 21.81 -1.53 10.87
CA ALA A 285 21.96 -2.68 9.99
C ALA A 285 22.41 -3.92 10.79
N ASN A 286 21.95 -5.09 10.35
CA ASN A 286 22.37 -6.35 10.96
C ASN A 286 23.82 -6.66 10.54
N MET A 287 24.75 -6.66 11.51
CA MET A 287 26.16 -6.93 11.26
C MET A 287 26.41 -8.26 10.54
N LYS A 288 25.68 -9.34 10.88
CA LYS A 288 25.81 -10.62 10.17
C LYS A 288 25.32 -10.54 8.71
N GLY A 289 24.34 -9.67 8.46
CA GLY A 289 23.87 -9.36 7.10
C GLY A 289 24.95 -8.63 6.30
N LEU A 290 25.59 -7.62 6.91
CA LEU A 290 26.71 -6.90 6.31
C LEU A 290 27.92 -7.82 6.05
N GLU A 291 28.25 -8.73 6.97
CA GLU A 291 29.30 -9.73 6.76
C GLU A 291 29.01 -10.63 5.56
N LYS A 292 27.75 -11.05 5.37
CA LYS A 292 27.36 -11.80 4.16
C LYS A 292 27.50 -10.98 2.88
N LEU A 293 27.26 -9.67 2.93
CA LEU A 293 27.48 -8.79 1.79
C LEU A 293 28.96 -8.72 1.39
N LYS A 294 29.89 -8.84 2.35
CA LYS A 294 31.32 -8.86 2.04
C LYS A 294 31.69 -10.00 1.10
N THR A 295 31.12 -11.20 1.31
CA THR A 295 31.32 -12.33 0.40
C THR A 295 30.85 -12.02 -1.03
N ASN A 296 29.70 -11.34 -1.16
CA ASN A 296 29.18 -10.92 -2.47
C ASN A 296 30.05 -9.83 -3.10
N PHE A 297 30.53 -8.89 -2.30
CA PHE A 297 31.46 -7.85 -2.73
C PHE A 297 32.77 -8.44 -3.26
N ASP A 298 33.37 -9.39 -2.53
CA ASP A 298 34.59 -10.09 -2.95
C ASP A 298 34.36 -10.87 -4.25
N PHE A 299 33.20 -11.53 -4.39
CA PHE A 299 32.80 -12.22 -5.62
C PHE A 299 32.68 -11.26 -6.80
N SER A 300 32.00 -10.11 -6.63
CA SER A 300 31.86 -9.08 -7.66
C SER A 300 33.22 -8.53 -8.08
N ARG A 301 34.12 -8.28 -7.10
CA ARG A 301 35.47 -7.80 -7.37
C ARG A 301 36.30 -8.80 -8.18
N GLN A 302 36.21 -10.11 -7.88
CA GLN A 302 36.93 -11.15 -8.62
C GLN A 302 36.50 -11.24 -10.09
N HIS A 303 35.24 -10.93 -10.39
CA HIS A 303 34.67 -11.01 -11.73
C HIS A 303 34.59 -9.65 -12.46
N ASN A 304 35.13 -8.58 -11.85
CA ASN A 304 35.03 -7.20 -12.35
C ASN A 304 33.59 -6.71 -12.56
N TYR A 305 32.66 -7.14 -11.69
CA TYR A 305 31.30 -6.62 -11.65
C TYR A 305 31.21 -5.40 -10.75
N ASN A 306 30.39 -4.43 -11.14
CA ASN A 306 30.16 -3.24 -10.32
C ASN A 306 29.33 -3.61 -9.09
N PHE A 307 29.74 -3.13 -7.92
CA PHE A 307 29.03 -3.35 -6.66
C PHE A 307 28.80 -2.00 -5.99
N TYR A 308 27.54 -1.70 -5.68
CA TYR A 308 27.14 -0.46 -5.00
C TYR A 308 26.40 -0.80 -3.71
N LEU A 309 26.74 -0.10 -2.62
CA LEU A 309 25.96 -0.08 -1.39
C LEU A 309 25.09 1.18 -1.38
N ALA A 310 23.78 0.99 -1.51
CA ALA A 310 22.79 2.06 -1.45
C ALA A 310 22.20 2.18 -0.04
N THR A 311 22.22 3.38 0.52
CA THR A 311 21.69 3.68 1.85
C THR A 311 21.11 5.08 1.95
N ALA A 312 20.19 5.30 2.89
CA ALA A 312 19.69 6.63 3.27
C ALA A 312 20.50 7.26 4.43
N SER A 313 21.59 6.60 4.86
CA SER A 313 22.55 7.15 5.82
C SER A 313 23.32 8.34 5.24
N ILE A 314 23.68 9.29 6.10
CA ILE A 314 24.53 10.42 5.74
C ILE A 314 26.00 9.99 5.58
N SER A 315 26.80 10.79 4.85
CA SER A 315 28.19 10.46 4.52
C SER A 315 29.05 10.11 5.73
N GLU A 316 28.88 10.82 6.86
CA GLU A 316 29.61 10.53 8.11
C GLU A 316 29.36 9.11 8.65
N GLU A 317 28.12 8.62 8.54
CA GLU A 317 27.77 7.25 8.96
C GLU A 317 28.34 6.21 7.98
N ILE A 318 28.40 6.55 6.69
CA ILE A 318 28.99 5.67 5.66
C ILE A 318 30.49 5.52 5.90
N ASP A 319 31.20 6.62 6.12
CA ASP A 319 32.64 6.61 6.35
C ASP A 319 32.99 5.80 7.61
N PHE A 320 32.22 5.97 8.70
CA PHE A 320 32.38 5.17 9.92
C PHE A 320 32.16 3.67 9.71
N CYS A 321 31.22 3.27 8.85
CA CYS A 321 30.93 1.86 8.59
C CYS A 321 31.85 1.23 7.53
N THR A 322 32.57 2.03 6.75
CA THR A 322 33.44 1.59 5.66
C THR A 322 34.94 1.66 5.98
N SER A 323 35.33 2.39 7.02
CA SER A 323 36.69 2.44 7.60
C SER A 323 37.10 1.15 8.30
#